data_AF-A0A7H5F165-F1
#
_entry.id   AF-A0A7H5F165-F1
#
_cell.length_a   1.000
_cell.length_b   1.000
_cell.length_c   1.000
_cell.angle_alpha   90.00
_cell.angle_beta   90.00
_cell.angle_gamma   90.00
#
_symmetry.space_group_name_H-M   'P 1'
#
loop_
_entity.id
_entity.type
_entity.pdbx_description
1 polymer ?
#
loop_
_entity_poly.entity_id
_entity_poly.type
_entity_poly.pdbx_seq_one_letter_code
_entity_poly.pdbx_strand_id
1 'polypeptide(L)'
;MISPRICFLIPLMALAFSLPAKDYAIFFAVDNYSQVTGYDNLSDPIASAEKLSAELKDMYGFSTEVVKNPSRTKIYEKLREYRRKTFGHDDQLLVFFSGHGEFDEFEVKGYFVPYAGRSIDLTTLGNIVTEIPCRHILLAIDACYSGTIDAKIAFKGRTFSRAGVTADTERQNLIARKLRNKSRLLLTSGAKERTPSRSGGSPFALGFLNTLRAAYGSGDGLVTYEDLLARMERVSPVPHHGRLIGHEEGSFVFVTKGIVPPPPPPPVVNRTARNTTTRNPPPDNMVFIPGGTFQMGDQFGDGDEDEKPLHSVTVSDFYLSKTELTNREYAEFLSALGNREQGGTQWYEIGSKDAGITGSGNSYVPKAELVDHPVVEVSWYGAVAYCNWLSERHGLKPAYRVSGSTVTPDWTADGYRLPTEAEWEYAARSAGKREKWAGTSSEGELTQFANISGEADGYARTAPVGMLRANNLGLGDMSGNVWEWCWDWYGVDYYGKSPGRNPKGPKVGSLRVIRGGSWYRNPQYCRVADRINNGPSQRNNTAGFRLARNAN
;
A
#
# COMPACT_ATOMS: atom_id res chain seq x y z
N MET A 1 34.51 -54.67 36.80
CA MET A 1 33.61 -53.52 36.55
C MET A 1 34.47 -52.35 36.11
N ILE A 2 33.94 -51.52 35.20
CA ILE A 2 34.53 -50.31 34.57
C ILE A 2 35.15 -50.58 33.18
N SER A 3 34.40 -50.15 32.17
CA SER A 3 34.76 -50.03 30.76
C SER A 3 35.13 -48.57 30.46
N PRO A 4 36.18 -48.26 29.66
CA PRO A 4 36.47 -46.90 29.25
C PRO A 4 35.71 -46.55 27.96
N ARG A 5 34.93 -45.46 28.02
CA ARG A 5 34.24 -44.89 26.85
C ARG A 5 35.25 -44.26 25.89
N ILE A 6 35.16 -44.67 24.63
CA ILE A 6 35.85 -44.09 23.47
C ILE A 6 35.17 -42.77 23.12
N CYS A 7 35.91 -41.66 23.19
CA CYS A 7 35.52 -40.37 22.62
C CYS A 7 35.81 -40.37 21.11
N PHE A 8 34.77 -40.29 20.28
CA PHE A 8 34.91 -40.00 18.86
C PHE A 8 35.13 -38.50 18.66
N LEU A 9 36.30 -38.12 18.12
CA LEU A 9 36.50 -36.83 17.47
C LEU A 9 35.70 -36.81 16.16
N ILE A 10 34.77 -35.86 16.03
CA ILE A 10 34.14 -35.49 14.77
C ILE A 10 35.05 -34.46 14.09
N PRO A 11 35.32 -34.55 12.76
CA PRO A 11 36.20 -33.61 12.09
C PRO A 11 35.52 -32.25 11.96
N LEU A 12 36.26 -31.18 12.29
CA LEU A 12 35.92 -29.80 11.92
C LEU A 12 35.88 -29.73 10.37
N MET A 13 34.69 -29.76 9.80
CA MET A 13 34.49 -29.37 8.40
C MET A 13 34.71 -27.86 8.33
N ALA A 14 35.76 -27.44 7.61
CA ALA A 14 36.04 -26.06 7.33
C ALA A 14 34.78 -25.38 6.75
N LEU A 15 34.28 -24.34 7.43
CA LEU A 15 33.36 -23.39 6.82
C LEU A 15 34.06 -22.81 5.59
N ALA A 16 33.64 -23.23 4.40
CA ALA A 16 33.95 -22.52 3.18
C ALA A 16 33.35 -21.12 3.35
N PHE A 17 34.19 -20.12 3.53
CA PHE A 17 33.79 -18.72 3.46
C PHE A 17 33.21 -18.48 2.07
N SER A 18 31.88 -18.48 1.97
CA SER A 18 31.17 -18.00 0.78
C SER A 18 31.55 -16.54 0.59
N LEU A 19 32.04 -16.19 -0.60
CA LEU A 19 32.19 -14.78 -0.98
C LEU A 19 30.81 -14.11 -0.83
N PRO A 20 30.73 -12.85 -0.37
CA PRO A 20 29.46 -12.15 -0.31
C PRO A 20 28.80 -12.17 -1.69
N ALA A 21 27.52 -12.55 -1.75
CA ALA A 21 26.76 -12.64 -2.98
C ALA A 21 26.89 -11.31 -3.76
N LYS A 22 27.18 -11.41 -5.05
CA LYS A 22 27.34 -10.26 -5.93
C LYS A 22 26.22 -10.25 -6.94
N ASP A 23 25.28 -9.33 -6.76
CA ASP A 23 24.16 -9.17 -7.67
C ASP A 23 24.52 -8.28 -8.86
N TYR A 24 23.93 -8.58 -10.01
CA TYR A 24 24.18 -7.90 -11.28
C TYR A 24 22.87 -7.41 -11.90
N ALA A 25 22.91 -6.25 -12.55
CA ALA A 25 21.82 -5.79 -13.41
C ALA A 25 22.33 -5.25 -14.74
N ILE A 26 21.75 -5.69 -15.85
CA ILE A 26 22.00 -5.13 -17.17
C ILE A 26 20.71 -4.58 -17.76
N PHE A 27 20.78 -3.34 -18.22
CA PHE A 27 19.67 -2.62 -18.83
C PHE A 27 19.95 -2.38 -20.32
N PHE A 28 18.99 -2.71 -21.17
CA PHE A 28 18.99 -2.36 -22.59
C PHE A 28 17.85 -1.38 -22.84
N ALA A 29 18.19 -0.13 -23.12
CA ALA A 29 17.21 0.93 -23.31
C ALA A 29 17.38 1.61 -24.66
N VAL A 30 16.29 1.73 -25.42
CA VAL A 30 16.27 2.34 -26.75
C VAL A 30 15.23 3.46 -26.74
N ASP A 31 15.69 4.69 -26.99
CA ASP A 31 14.85 5.88 -27.10
C ASP A 31 14.96 6.54 -28.49
N ASN A 32 16.06 6.30 -29.20
CA ASN A 32 16.26 6.71 -30.57
C ASN A 32 15.93 5.55 -31.51
N TYR A 33 15.14 5.80 -32.55
CA TYR A 33 14.74 4.85 -33.57
C TYR A 33 15.04 5.33 -34.99
N SER A 34 15.90 6.35 -35.15
CA SER A 34 16.24 6.95 -36.44
C SER A 34 16.83 5.97 -37.48
N GLN A 35 17.25 4.77 -37.07
CA GLN A 35 17.82 3.72 -37.92
C GLN A 35 16.82 2.60 -38.26
N VAL A 36 15.58 2.68 -37.76
CA VAL A 36 14.53 1.68 -37.98
C VAL A 36 13.31 2.36 -38.55
N THR A 37 12.91 1.98 -39.77
CA THR A 37 11.75 2.56 -40.45
C THR A 37 10.46 2.15 -39.75
N GLY A 38 9.54 3.11 -39.53
CA GLY A 38 8.22 2.83 -38.94
C GLY A 38 8.12 3.04 -37.43
N TYR A 39 9.18 3.49 -36.76
CA TYR A 39 9.20 3.76 -35.32
C TYR A 39 9.56 5.21 -35.02
N ASP A 40 8.75 5.85 -34.17
CA ASP A 40 9.04 7.17 -33.62
C ASP A 40 9.99 7.06 -32.42
N ASN A 41 10.82 8.09 -32.21
CA ASN A 41 11.64 8.20 -31.00
C ASN A 41 10.76 8.24 -29.74
N LEU A 42 11.25 7.61 -28.68
CA LEU A 42 10.65 7.65 -27.34
C LEU A 42 11.38 8.67 -26.48
N SER A 43 10.70 9.26 -25.49
CA SER A 43 11.29 10.32 -24.67
C SER A 43 12.07 9.80 -23.45
N ASP A 44 11.68 8.65 -22.89
CA ASP A 44 12.02 8.28 -21.51
C ASP A 44 12.67 6.89 -21.25
N PRO A 45 12.80 5.92 -22.19
CA PRO A 45 13.36 4.59 -21.90
C PRO A 45 14.75 4.62 -21.26
N ILE A 46 15.68 5.41 -21.79
CA ILE A 46 17.06 5.52 -21.25
C ILE A 46 17.03 6.15 -19.86
N ALA A 47 16.32 7.27 -19.69
CA ALA A 47 16.22 7.95 -18.40
C ALA A 47 15.60 7.06 -17.30
N SER A 48 14.62 6.22 -17.66
CA SER A 48 14.00 5.27 -16.74
C SER A 48 14.96 4.15 -16.33
N ALA A 49 15.70 3.59 -17.29
CA ALA A 49 16.73 2.58 -17.04
C ALA A 49 17.87 3.12 -16.16
N GLU A 50 18.30 4.37 -16.38
CA GLU A 50 19.33 5.02 -15.56
C GLU A 50 18.88 5.22 -14.11
N LYS A 51 17.63 5.64 -13.89
CA LYS A 51 17.07 5.79 -12.53
C LYS A 51 17.01 4.45 -11.79
N LEU A 52 16.52 3.39 -12.43
CA LEU A 52 16.53 2.04 -11.84
C LEU A 52 17.96 1.54 -11.56
N SER A 53 18.87 1.77 -12.50
CA SER A 53 20.27 1.37 -12.38
C SER A 53 20.96 2.06 -11.20
N ALA A 54 20.76 3.37 -11.04
CA ALA A 54 21.28 4.13 -9.90
C ALA A 54 20.73 3.58 -8.57
N GLU A 55 19.42 3.32 -8.51
CA GLU A 55 18.76 2.78 -7.33
C GLU A 55 19.36 1.43 -6.88
N LEU A 56 19.46 0.48 -7.82
CA LEU A 56 20.01 -0.85 -7.56
C LEU A 56 21.48 -0.80 -7.15
N LYS A 57 22.26 0.09 -7.77
CA LYS A 57 23.68 0.26 -7.44
C LYS A 57 23.88 0.84 -6.05
N ASP A 58 23.19 1.94 -5.77
CA ASP A 58 23.45 2.76 -4.59
C ASP A 58 22.90 2.06 -3.35
N MET A 59 21.64 1.60 -3.42
CA MET A 59 20.91 1.10 -2.27
C MET A 59 21.01 -0.42 -2.10
N TYR A 60 21.11 -1.18 -3.20
CA TYR A 60 21.13 -2.65 -3.17
C TYR A 60 22.49 -3.27 -3.50
N GLY A 61 23.47 -2.47 -3.93
CA GLY A 61 24.82 -2.97 -4.20
C GLY A 61 24.98 -3.78 -5.47
N PHE A 62 24.01 -3.71 -6.38
CA PHE A 62 24.12 -4.38 -7.68
C PHE A 62 25.26 -3.76 -8.50
N SER A 63 25.96 -4.62 -9.24
CA SER A 63 26.82 -4.19 -10.34
C SER A 63 25.95 -3.91 -11.55
N THR A 64 25.71 -2.63 -11.85
CA THR A 64 24.79 -2.22 -12.92
C THR A 64 25.48 -1.77 -14.20
N GLU A 65 24.88 -2.09 -15.35
CA GLU A 65 25.31 -1.61 -16.67
C GLU A 65 24.10 -1.15 -17.49
N VAL A 66 24.13 0.08 -18.04
CA VAL A 66 23.08 0.59 -18.93
C VAL A 66 23.63 0.70 -20.35
N VAL A 67 23.10 -0.13 -21.25
CA VAL A 67 23.43 -0.14 -22.67
C VAL A 67 22.40 0.69 -23.43
N LYS A 68 22.82 1.89 -23.84
CA LYS A 68 21.98 2.89 -24.51
C LYS A 68 21.92 2.68 -26.02
N ASN A 69 20.72 2.71 -26.60
CA ASN A 69 20.46 2.54 -28.03
C ASN A 69 21.28 1.39 -28.67
N PRO A 70 21.25 0.17 -28.11
CA PRO A 70 22.05 -0.92 -28.65
C PRO A 70 21.49 -1.47 -29.97
N SER A 71 22.39 -1.83 -30.87
CA SER A 71 22.04 -2.70 -32.00
C SER A 71 21.75 -4.13 -31.51
N ARG A 72 21.03 -4.93 -32.31
CA ARG A 72 20.81 -6.36 -32.04
C ARG A 72 22.11 -7.11 -31.77
N THR A 73 23.15 -6.83 -32.55
CA THR A 73 24.47 -7.42 -32.36
C THR A 73 25.04 -7.06 -30.99
N LYS A 74 24.93 -5.79 -30.59
CA LYS A 74 25.43 -5.34 -29.29
C LYS A 74 24.69 -5.98 -28.11
N ILE A 75 23.37 -6.17 -28.23
CA ILE A 75 22.57 -6.90 -27.23
C ILE A 75 23.10 -8.32 -27.06
N TYR A 76 23.29 -9.06 -28.15
CA TYR A 76 23.80 -10.43 -28.08
C TYR A 76 25.24 -10.52 -27.59
N GLU A 77 26.11 -9.57 -27.97
CA GLU A 77 27.48 -9.50 -27.43
C GLU A 77 27.47 -9.37 -25.91
N LYS A 78 26.62 -8.50 -25.37
CA LYS A 78 26.50 -8.28 -23.93
C LYS A 78 25.91 -9.49 -23.20
N LEU A 79 24.85 -10.10 -23.73
CA LEU A 79 24.30 -11.34 -23.16
C LEU A 79 25.34 -12.48 -23.18
N ARG A 80 26.16 -12.59 -24.24
CA ARG A 80 27.29 -13.54 -24.30
C ARG A 80 28.41 -13.21 -23.32
N GLU A 81 28.65 -11.94 -23.03
CA GLU A 81 29.58 -11.53 -21.97
C GLU A 81 29.11 -12.09 -20.63
N TYR A 82 27.83 -11.89 -20.27
CA TYR A 82 27.25 -12.42 -19.04
C TYR A 82 27.20 -13.95 -19.02
N ARG A 83 26.91 -14.62 -20.14
CA ARG A 83 26.97 -16.08 -20.25
C ARG A 83 28.37 -16.65 -19.96
N ARG A 84 29.44 -15.88 -20.20
CA ARG A 84 30.82 -16.27 -19.91
C ARG A 84 31.30 -15.86 -18.51
N LYS A 85 30.50 -15.10 -17.75
CA LYS A 85 30.85 -14.75 -16.37
C LYS A 85 30.69 -15.96 -15.45
N THR A 86 31.51 -15.98 -14.41
CA THR A 86 31.36 -16.90 -13.28
C THR A 86 30.47 -16.23 -12.24
N PHE A 87 29.42 -16.92 -11.82
CA PHE A 87 28.51 -16.47 -10.77
C PHE A 87 28.71 -17.34 -9.52
N GLY A 88 28.62 -16.72 -8.35
CA GLY A 88 28.46 -17.40 -7.07
C GLY A 88 27.13 -18.15 -6.98
N HIS A 89 26.99 -18.98 -5.95
CA HIS A 89 25.79 -19.80 -5.78
C HIS A 89 24.53 -18.97 -5.61
N ASP A 90 24.62 -17.89 -4.81
CA ASP A 90 23.50 -17.02 -4.45
C ASP A 90 23.48 -15.71 -5.26
N ASP A 91 24.39 -15.54 -6.24
CA ASP A 91 24.39 -14.37 -7.11
C ASP A 91 23.09 -14.30 -7.92
N GLN A 92 22.59 -13.08 -8.09
CA GLN A 92 21.38 -12.81 -8.85
C GLN A 92 21.65 -11.92 -10.06
N LEU A 93 20.86 -12.10 -11.12
CA LEU A 93 20.95 -11.30 -12.34
C LEU A 93 19.57 -10.75 -12.75
N LEU A 94 19.46 -9.42 -12.76
CA LEU A 94 18.36 -8.70 -13.41
C LEU A 94 18.73 -8.36 -14.86
N VAL A 95 17.90 -8.76 -15.81
CA VAL A 95 17.99 -8.32 -17.21
C VAL A 95 16.76 -7.49 -17.53
N PHE A 96 16.95 -6.22 -17.88
CA PHE A 96 15.86 -5.27 -18.09
C PHE A 96 15.89 -4.70 -19.51
N PHE A 97 14.76 -4.75 -20.22
CA PHE A 97 14.59 -4.16 -21.54
C PHE A 97 13.57 -3.02 -21.49
N SER A 98 13.87 -1.87 -22.10
CA SER A 98 12.94 -0.74 -22.24
C SER A 98 12.98 -0.15 -23.65
N GLY A 99 11.82 0.02 -24.27
CA GLY A 99 11.69 0.56 -25.63
C GLY A 99 10.44 0.06 -26.35
N HIS A 100 10.38 0.24 -27.66
CA HIS A 100 9.33 -0.34 -28.51
C HIS A 100 9.38 -1.87 -28.53
N GLY A 101 8.19 -2.45 -28.56
CA GLY A 101 7.96 -3.85 -28.90
C GLY A 101 6.97 -3.96 -30.05
N GLU A 102 7.06 -5.07 -30.76
CA GLU A 102 6.15 -5.46 -31.85
C GLU A 102 5.45 -6.76 -31.48
N PHE A 103 4.28 -7.00 -32.08
CA PHE A 103 3.63 -8.30 -31.99
C PHE A 103 3.13 -8.73 -33.36
N ASP A 104 3.55 -9.92 -33.74
CA ASP A 104 3.05 -10.60 -34.92
C ASP A 104 1.83 -11.43 -34.52
N GLU A 105 0.64 -11.01 -34.96
CA GLU A 105 -0.62 -11.69 -34.67
C GLU A 105 -0.74 -13.06 -35.35
N PHE A 106 -0.06 -13.26 -36.49
CA PHE A 106 -0.09 -14.53 -37.23
C PHE A 106 0.80 -15.58 -36.57
N GLU A 107 1.98 -15.18 -36.10
CA GLU A 107 2.91 -16.05 -35.39
C GLU A 107 2.65 -16.11 -33.87
N VAL A 108 1.81 -15.21 -33.35
CA VAL A 108 1.54 -15.01 -31.91
C VAL A 108 2.85 -14.77 -31.14
N LYS A 109 3.73 -13.93 -31.70
CA LYS A 109 5.07 -13.65 -31.13
C LYS A 109 5.28 -12.18 -30.87
N GLY A 110 5.78 -11.87 -29.68
CA GLY A 110 6.29 -10.55 -29.33
C GLY A 110 7.76 -10.39 -29.72
N TYR A 111 8.15 -9.18 -30.13
CA TYR A 111 9.51 -8.82 -30.48
C TYR A 111 9.94 -7.55 -29.75
N PHE A 112 11.22 -7.44 -29.38
CA PHE A 112 11.84 -6.20 -28.94
C PHE A 112 12.53 -5.49 -30.11
N VAL A 113 12.33 -4.18 -30.25
CA VAL A 113 12.90 -3.39 -31.35
C VAL A 113 14.22 -2.72 -30.89
N PRO A 114 15.39 -3.19 -31.40
CA PRO A 114 16.67 -2.57 -31.09
C PRO A 114 16.85 -1.24 -31.82
N TYR A 115 17.88 -0.46 -31.45
CA TYR A 115 18.24 0.75 -32.19
C TYR A 115 18.59 0.46 -33.66
N ALA A 116 19.23 -0.70 -33.92
CA ALA A 116 19.60 -1.12 -35.27
C ALA A 116 19.63 -2.64 -35.41
N GLY A 117 19.25 -3.13 -36.59
CA GLY A 117 19.12 -4.57 -36.91
C GLY A 117 17.69 -5.09 -36.75
N ARG A 118 17.47 -6.37 -37.06
CA ARG A 118 16.14 -6.99 -36.98
C ARG A 118 15.64 -7.07 -35.53
N SER A 119 14.33 -6.91 -35.34
CA SER A 119 13.65 -7.13 -34.06
C SER A 119 13.97 -8.52 -33.48
N ILE A 120 13.98 -8.61 -32.15
CA ILE A 120 14.40 -9.82 -31.41
C ILE A 120 13.16 -10.48 -30.84
N ASP A 121 12.88 -11.71 -31.26
CA ASP A 121 11.81 -12.54 -30.69
C ASP A 121 12.02 -12.71 -29.18
N LEU A 122 11.01 -12.35 -28.39
CA LEU A 122 11.03 -12.41 -26.93
C LEU A 122 11.17 -13.84 -26.40
N THR A 123 10.70 -14.84 -27.14
CA THR A 123 10.90 -16.26 -26.80
C THR A 123 12.37 -16.65 -26.95
N THR A 124 12.97 -16.28 -28.07
CA THR A 124 14.40 -16.47 -28.34
C THR A 124 15.26 -15.74 -27.30
N LEU A 125 14.86 -14.52 -26.94
CA LEU A 125 15.52 -13.74 -25.89
C LEU A 125 15.44 -14.44 -24.52
N GLY A 126 14.26 -14.93 -24.13
CA GLY A 126 14.06 -15.72 -22.92
C GLY A 126 14.97 -16.94 -22.86
N ASN A 127 15.08 -17.69 -23.97
CA ASN A 127 15.97 -18.85 -24.07
C ASN A 127 17.44 -18.47 -23.86
N ILE A 128 17.92 -17.41 -24.54
CA ILE A 128 19.30 -16.92 -24.39
C ILE A 128 19.59 -16.52 -22.93
N VAL A 129 18.64 -15.84 -22.28
CA VAL A 129 18.77 -15.43 -20.88
C VAL A 129 18.81 -16.65 -19.94
N THR A 130 18.01 -17.69 -20.19
CA THR A 130 18.01 -18.90 -19.35
C THR A 130 19.33 -19.67 -19.37
N GLU A 131 20.12 -19.55 -20.45
CA GLU A 131 21.44 -20.16 -20.61
C GLU A 131 22.56 -19.45 -19.82
N ILE A 132 22.31 -18.26 -19.26
CA ILE A 132 23.30 -17.58 -18.42
C ILE A 132 23.46 -18.39 -17.12
N PRO A 133 24.70 -18.73 -16.71
CA PRO A 133 24.97 -19.62 -15.58
C PRO A 133 24.80 -18.94 -14.21
N CYS A 134 23.86 -18.00 -14.09
CA CYS A 134 23.43 -17.39 -12.84
C CYS A 134 22.27 -18.20 -12.26
N ARG A 135 22.27 -18.53 -10.97
CA ARG A 135 21.23 -19.40 -10.37
C ARG A 135 19.88 -18.70 -10.25
N HIS A 136 19.89 -17.38 -10.07
CA HIS A 136 18.68 -16.57 -9.91
C HIS A 136 18.61 -15.49 -10.98
N ILE A 137 17.58 -15.53 -11.83
CA ILE A 137 17.42 -14.56 -12.92
C ILE A 137 15.99 -14.01 -12.93
N LEU A 138 15.90 -12.69 -13.01
CA LEU A 138 14.67 -11.95 -13.31
C LEU A 138 14.81 -11.25 -14.66
N LEU A 139 13.95 -11.59 -15.62
CA LEU A 139 13.82 -10.89 -16.90
C LEU A 139 12.62 -9.94 -16.83
N ALA A 140 12.88 -8.64 -16.96
CA ALA A 140 11.86 -7.60 -16.96
C ALA A 140 11.79 -6.91 -18.34
N ILE A 141 10.60 -6.83 -18.93
CA ILE A 141 10.39 -6.27 -20.28
C ILE A 141 9.38 -5.13 -20.22
N ASP A 142 9.89 -3.91 -20.32
CA ASP A 142 9.16 -2.66 -20.44
C ASP A 142 9.01 -2.26 -21.92
N ALA A 143 8.27 -3.08 -22.66
CA ALA A 143 8.01 -2.85 -24.08
C ALA A 143 6.57 -3.24 -24.45
N CYS A 144 5.96 -2.47 -25.35
CA CYS A 144 4.60 -2.69 -25.84
C CYS A 144 4.44 -4.11 -26.44
N TYR A 145 3.26 -4.70 -26.29
CA TYR A 145 2.85 -6.00 -26.82
C TYR A 145 3.59 -7.25 -26.29
N SER A 146 4.15 -7.17 -25.09
CA SER A 146 4.87 -8.26 -24.42
C SER A 146 3.97 -9.31 -23.73
N GLY A 147 2.70 -9.42 -24.14
CA GLY A 147 1.61 -10.06 -23.39
C GLY A 147 1.34 -11.56 -23.62
N THR A 148 2.25 -12.32 -24.22
CA THR A 148 2.03 -13.77 -24.42
C THR A 148 3.32 -14.55 -24.26
N ILE A 149 3.65 -14.89 -23.01
CA ILE A 149 4.61 -15.95 -22.69
C ILE A 149 3.93 -16.91 -21.70
N ASP A 150 3.19 -17.85 -22.31
CA ASP A 150 2.55 -19.10 -21.83
C ASP A 150 1.72 -19.15 -20.52
N ALA A 151 0.61 -19.89 -20.64
CA ALA A 151 -0.47 -20.10 -19.68
C ALA A 151 -0.34 -21.46 -18.98
N LYS A 152 -0.23 -21.45 -17.63
CA LYS A 152 -0.78 -22.50 -16.75
C LYS A 152 -0.49 -22.26 -15.27
N ILE A 153 -1.56 -22.41 -14.48
CA ILE A 153 -1.63 -22.96 -13.12
C ILE A 153 -1.53 -21.96 -11.94
N ALA A 154 -2.65 -21.95 -11.22
CA ALA A 154 -2.82 -21.59 -9.83
C ALA A 154 -2.51 -22.80 -8.92
N PHE A 155 -1.94 -22.59 -7.72
CA PHE A 155 -2.48 -23.13 -6.45
C PHE A 155 -1.68 -22.72 -5.19
N LYS A 156 -2.44 -22.67 -4.10
CA LYS A 156 -2.21 -22.63 -2.64
C LYS A 156 -0.84 -23.04 -2.06
N GLY A 157 -0.49 -22.41 -0.94
CA GLY A 157 0.28 -23.00 0.17
C GLY A 157 0.46 -22.00 1.31
N ARG A 158 -0.24 -22.14 2.44
CA ARG A 158 0.13 -22.86 3.69
C ARG A 158 1.14 -22.13 4.59
N THR A 159 0.62 -21.85 5.78
CA THR A 159 1.21 -21.31 7.01
C THR A 159 2.37 -22.13 7.58
N PHE A 160 3.36 -21.42 8.13
CA PHE A 160 4.22 -21.90 9.21
C PHE A 160 4.49 -20.75 10.19
N SER A 161 4.02 -20.90 11.44
CA SER A 161 4.47 -20.08 12.57
C SER A 161 5.73 -20.69 13.18
N ARG A 162 6.69 -19.87 13.60
CA ARG A 162 7.53 -20.20 14.77
C ARG A 162 8.18 -18.96 15.36
N ALA A 163 8.15 -18.88 16.69
CA ALA A 163 8.70 -17.81 17.51
C ALA A 163 10.22 -17.92 17.72
N GLY A 164 10.87 -16.76 17.77
CA GLY A 164 11.95 -16.46 18.71
C GLY A 164 13.38 -16.74 18.24
N VAL A 165 13.90 -15.97 17.27
CA VAL A 165 15.35 -15.72 17.09
C VAL A 165 15.53 -14.30 16.53
N THR A 166 16.66 -13.64 16.84
CA THR A 166 17.00 -12.26 16.45
C THR A 166 16.73 -11.93 14.97
N ALA A 167 16.20 -10.72 14.69
CA ALA A 167 15.72 -10.26 13.37
C ALA A 167 16.69 -10.48 12.19
N ASP A 168 18.01 -10.38 12.42
CA ASP A 168 19.01 -10.66 11.39
C ASP A 168 19.03 -12.14 10.97
N THR A 169 18.80 -13.07 11.90
CA THR A 169 18.76 -14.51 11.61
C THR A 169 17.51 -14.88 10.83
N GLU A 170 16.37 -14.26 11.12
CA GLU A 170 15.12 -14.46 10.38
C GLU A 170 15.22 -13.94 8.94
N ARG A 171 15.82 -12.77 8.76
CA ARG A 171 16.14 -12.20 7.44
C ARG A 171 17.06 -13.11 6.63
N GLN A 172 18.14 -13.59 7.22
CA GLN A 172 19.07 -14.52 6.56
C GLN A 172 18.41 -15.87 6.25
N ASN A 173 17.57 -16.39 7.14
CA ASN A 173 16.81 -17.62 6.91
C ASN A 173 15.76 -17.45 5.80
N LEU A 174 15.14 -16.27 5.70
CA LEU A 174 14.19 -15.95 4.65
C LEU A 174 14.89 -15.84 3.29
N ILE A 175 16.02 -15.11 3.21
CA ILE A 175 16.85 -15.02 2.01
C ILE A 175 17.31 -16.43 1.59
N ALA A 176 17.88 -17.21 2.51
CA ALA A 176 18.32 -18.57 2.23
C ALA A 176 17.18 -19.50 1.81
N ARG A 177 15.96 -19.30 2.33
CA ARG A 177 14.77 -20.05 1.89
C ARG A 177 14.34 -19.65 0.48
N LYS A 178 14.35 -18.35 0.17
CA LYS A 178 13.94 -17.80 -1.14
C LYS A 178 14.95 -18.10 -2.26
N LEU A 179 16.24 -18.16 -1.92
CA LEU A 179 17.33 -18.49 -2.84
C LEU A 179 17.70 -19.99 -2.86
N ARG A 180 17.02 -20.81 -2.06
CA ARG A 180 17.29 -22.26 -1.98
C ARG A 180 17.23 -22.94 -3.34
N ASN A 181 16.19 -22.66 -4.11
CA ASN A 181 15.97 -23.28 -5.40
C ASN A 181 16.26 -22.30 -6.54
N LYS A 182 16.56 -22.83 -7.72
CA LYS A 182 16.86 -22.03 -8.91
C LYS A 182 15.66 -21.15 -9.30
N SER A 183 15.91 -19.87 -9.63
CA SER A 183 14.88 -18.93 -10.07
C SER A 183 15.12 -18.40 -11.50
N ARG A 184 14.02 -18.24 -12.22
CA ARG A 184 13.94 -17.97 -13.67
C ARG A 184 12.58 -17.29 -13.91
N LEU A 185 12.51 -16.01 -13.57
CA LEU A 185 11.26 -15.26 -13.43
C LEU A 185 11.12 -14.26 -14.57
N LEU A 186 9.89 -14.01 -14.99
CA LEU A 186 9.54 -13.10 -16.09
C LEU A 186 8.49 -12.09 -15.63
N LEU A 187 8.69 -10.83 -15.97
CA LEU A 187 7.74 -9.74 -15.74
C LEU A 187 7.69 -8.82 -16.97
N THR A 188 6.51 -8.54 -17.51
CA THR A 188 6.33 -7.73 -18.72
C THR A 188 5.27 -6.65 -18.55
N SER A 189 5.38 -5.52 -19.25
CA SER A 189 4.55 -4.33 -18.99
C SER A 189 3.08 -4.41 -19.40
N GLY A 190 2.64 -5.49 -20.06
CA GLY A 190 1.21 -5.80 -20.27
C GLY A 190 0.43 -4.88 -21.23
N ALA A 191 1.06 -3.86 -21.81
CA ALA A 191 0.39 -2.96 -22.75
C ALA A 191 0.07 -3.65 -24.09
N LYS A 192 -1.21 -3.68 -24.49
CA LYS A 192 -1.67 -4.13 -25.82
C LYS A 192 -1.90 -2.99 -26.82
N GLU A 193 -1.63 -1.75 -26.44
CA GLU A 193 -1.80 -0.58 -27.31
C GLU A 193 -0.64 0.42 -27.13
N ARG A 194 -0.32 1.13 -28.23
CA ARG A 194 0.70 2.19 -28.30
C ARG A 194 0.23 3.38 -27.46
N THR A 195 0.64 3.46 -26.20
CA THR A 195 0.31 4.59 -25.33
C THR A 195 1.24 5.77 -25.66
N PRO A 196 0.72 6.96 -26.02
CA PRO A 196 1.55 8.14 -26.22
C PRO A 196 2.24 8.52 -24.92
N SER A 197 3.56 8.74 -24.98
CA SER A 197 4.35 9.26 -23.86
C SER A 197 3.75 10.56 -23.34
N ARG A 198 3.24 10.55 -22.12
CA ARG A 198 2.95 11.76 -21.34
C ARG A 198 4.09 11.96 -20.33
N SER A 199 5.15 12.64 -20.75
CA SER A 199 6.15 13.40 -19.95
C SER A 199 6.47 12.94 -18.51
N GLY A 200 6.59 11.62 -18.25
CA GLY A 200 6.66 11.09 -16.88
C GLY A 200 7.35 9.74 -16.70
N GLY A 201 7.93 9.14 -17.75
CA GLY A 201 8.51 7.80 -17.70
C GLY A 201 7.49 6.66 -17.93
N SER A 202 7.98 5.44 -18.19
CA SER A 202 7.11 4.27 -18.32
C SER A 202 6.42 3.95 -16.98
N PRO A 203 5.09 3.76 -16.94
CA PRO A 203 4.37 3.32 -15.74
C PRO A 203 4.95 2.04 -15.14
N PHE A 204 5.47 1.14 -15.97
CA PHE A 204 6.11 -0.10 -15.54
C PHE A 204 7.45 0.16 -14.85
N ALA A 205 8.34 0.92 -15.48
CA ALA A 205 9.64 1.25 -14.87
C ALA A 205 9.46 2.08 -13.58
N LEU A 206 8.49 2.99 -13.56
CA LEU A 206 8.17 3.78 -12.38
C LEU A 206 7.59 2.91 -11.25
N GLY A 207 6.67 1.98 -11.56
CA GLY A 207 6.15 1.02 -10.58
C GLY A 207 7.23 0.12 -9.99
N PHE A 208 8.19 -0.32 -10.82
CA PHE A 208 9.33 -1.12 -10.37
C PHE A 208 10.22 -0.31 -9.43
N LEU A 209 10.56 0.94 -9.82
CA LEU A 209 11.38 1.83 -9.00
C LEU A 209 10.74 2.11 -7.64
N ASN A 210 9.44 2.40 -7.64
CA ASN A 210 8.68 2.68 -6.43
C ASN A 210 8.62 1.46 -5.50
N THR A 211 8.56 0.25 -6.06
CA THR A 211 8.61 -0.99 -5.29
C THR A 211 9.94 -1.16 -4.57
N LEU A 212 11.06 -0.91 -5.27
CA LEU A 212 12.38 -0.95 -4.65
C LEU A 212 12.47 0.10 -3.52
N ARG A 213 12.13 1.36 -3.81
CA ARG A 213 12.22 2.45 -2.83
C ARG A 213 11.37 2.22 -1.56
N ALA A 214 10.29 1.46 -1.67
CA ALA A 214 9.48 1.08 -0.52
C ALA A 214 10.23 0.22 0.52
N ALA A 215 11.36 -0.39 0.17
CA ALA A 215 12.19 -1.22 1.07
C ALA A 215 12.99 -0.40 2.09
N TYR A 216 13.18 0.91 1.86
CA TYR A 216 14.04 1.73 2.72
C TYR A 216 13.42 2.04 4.07
N GLY A 217 12.09 1.87 4.18
CA GLY A 217 11.32 2.04 5.41
C GLY A 217 10.93 0.73 6.10
N SER A 218 11.07 -0.44 5.46
CA SER A 218 10.54 -1.72 5.98
C SER A 218 11.35 -2.33 7.13
N GLY A 219 12.47 -1.73 7.53
CA GLY A 219 13.32 -2.18 8.64
C GLY A 219 14.14 -3.45 8.38
N ASP A 220 13.67 -4.32 7.46
CA ASP A 220 14.38 -5.52 7.01
C ASP A 220 15.23 -5.29 5.75
N GLY A 221 15.02 -4.17 5.05
CA GLY A 221 15.75 -3.84 3.82
C GLY A 221 15.65 -4.92 2.76
N LEU A 222 14.52 -5.62 2.66
CA LEU A 222 14.31 -6.77 1.79
C LEU A 222 13.07 -6.55 0.90
N VAL A 223 13.22 -6.77 -0.40
CA VAL A 223 12.09 -6.87 -1.34
C VAL A 223 12.15 -8.22 -2.02
N THR A 224 11.11 -9.03 -1.90
CA THR A 224 11.01 -10.28 -2.65
C THR A 224 10.37 -10.04 -4.02
N TYR A 225 10.56 -10.98 -4.95
CA TYR A 225 9.85 -10.96 -6.23
C TYR A 225 8.34 -10.94 -6.04
N GLU A 226 7.81 -11.57 -5.00
CA GLU A 226 6.39 -11.56 -4.71
C GLU A 226 5.91 -10.17 -4.25
N ASP A 227 6.72 -9.44 -3.47
CA ASP A 227 6.43 -8.04 -3.12
C ASP A 227 6.48 -7.13 -4.34
N LEU A 228 7.40 -7.42 -5.27
CA LEU A 228 7.46 -6.76 -6.58
C LEU A 228 6.18 -7.02 -7.38
N LEU A 229 5.73 -8.27 -7.51
CA LEU A 229 4.49 -8.59 -8.21
C LEU A 229 3.27 -7.91 -7.60
N ALA A 230 3.09 -8.01 -6.29
CA ALA A 230 1.92 -7.45 -5.59
C ALA A 230 1.78 -5.92 -5.75
N ARG A 231 2.92 -5.20 -5.91
CA ARG A 231 2.91 -3.77 -6.22
C ARG A 231 2.73 -3.51 -7.71
N MET A 232 3.35 -4.32 -8.57
CA MET A 232 3.27 -4.18 -10.03
C MET A 232 1.86 -4.46 -10.57
N GLU A 233 1.06 -5.33 -9.95
CA GLU A 233 -0.36 -5.58 -10.30
C GLU A 233 -1.27 -4.33 -10.26
N ARG A 234 -0.81 -3.26 -9.61
CA ARG A 234 -1.53 -1.98 -9.50
C ARG A 234 -1.14 -0.97 -10.58
N VAL A 235 -0.09 -1.27 -11.36
CA VAL A 235 0.35 -0.46 -12.49
C VAL A 235 -0.64 -0.65 -13.64
N SER A 236 -0.98 0.43 -14.35
CA SER A 236 -1.81 0.37 -15.55
C SER A 236 -0.94 0.69 -16.79
N PRO A 237 -0.92 -0.18 -17.82
CA PRO A 237 -1.60 -1.47 -17.90
C PRO A 237 -1.01 -2.51 -16.93
N VAL A 238 -1.85 -3.47 -16.52
CA VAL A 238 -1.47 -4.50 -15.54
C VAL A 238 -0.35 -5.37 -16.12
N PRO A 239 0.83 -5.42 -15.49
CA PRO A 239 1.95 -6.24 -15.94
C PRO A 239 1.60 -7.73 -15.94
N HIS A 240 2.09 -8.46 -16.93
CA HIS A 240 2.02 -9.91 -16.94
C HIS A 240 3.27 -10.50 -16.30
N HIS A 241 3.12 -11.61 -15.59
CA HIS A 241 4.23 -12.32 -14.98
C HIS A 241 4.21 -13.81 -15.33
N GLY A 242 5.38 -14.43 -15.34
CA GLY A 242 5.56 -15.82 -15.74
C GLY A 242 6.86 -16.43 -15.27
N ARG A 243 7.16 -17.63 -15.77
CA ARG A 243 8.36 -18.41 -15.44
C ARG A 243 9.06 -18.80 -16.73
N LEU A 244 10.39 -18.68 -16.76
CA LEU A 244 11.21 -19.15 -17.87
C LEU A 244 11.61 -20.63 -17.66
N ILE A 245 12.09 -21.27 -18.72
CA ILE A 245 12.54 -22.67 -18.69
C ILE A 245 13.61 -22.87 -17.60
N GLY A 246 13.47 -23.95 -16.83
CA GLY A 246 14.41 -24.33 -15.78
C GLY A 246 14.24 -23.58 -14.45
N HIS A 247 13.04 -23.06 -14.18
CA HIS A 247 12.60 -22.58 -12.87
C HIS A 247 12.35 -23.74 -11.89
N GLU A 248 12.75 -23.59 -10.62
CA GLU A 248 12.59 -24.63 -9.58
C GLU A 248 11.91 -24.10 -8.30
N GLU A 249 10.95 -23.18 -8.41
CA GLU A 249 10.27 -22.52 -7.27
C GLU A 249 11.16 -21.59 -6.42
N GLY A 250 12.36 -21.24 -6.93
CA GLY A 250 13.17 -20.19 -6.33
C GLY A 250 12.59 -18.80 -6.56
N SER A 251 12.98 -17.84 -5.73
CA SER A 251 12.55 -16.43 -5.88
C SER A 251 13.73 -15.53 -6.27
N PHE A 252 13.49 -14.22 -6.33
CA PHE A 252 14.49 -13.16 -6.52
C PHE A 252 14.32 -12.18 -5.37
N VAL A 253 15.41 -11.68 -4.80
CA VAL A 253 15.36 -10.78 -3.64
C VAL A 253 16.25 -9.56 -3.86
N PHE A 254 15.82 -8.39 -3.40
CA PHE A 254 16.61 -7.17 -3.37
C PHE A 254 16.90 -6.84 -1.91
N VAL A 255 18.19 -6.75 -1.57
CA VAL A 255 18.66 -6.57 -0.19
C VAL A 255 19.43 -5.25 -0.06
N THR A 256 19.00 -4.36 0.84
CA THR A 256 19.63 -3.03 1.01
C THR A 256 20.94 -3.08 1.79
N LYS A 257 21.81 -2.08 1.59
CA LYS A 257 23.05 -1.89 2.37
C LYS A 257 22.75 -1.26 3.75
N GLY A 258 23.21 -1.92 4.83
CA GLY A 258 23.52 -1.40 6.19
C GLY A 258 22.65 -0.32 6.86
N ILE A 259 22.08 -0.63 8.04
CA ILE A 259 21.22 0.22 8.89
C ILE A 259 22.03 1.28 9.69
N VAL A 260 21.58 2.55 9.75
CA VAL A 260 22.12 3.62 10.62
C VAL A 260 21.04 4.09 11.63
N PRO A 261 21.33 4.20 12.95
CA PRO A 261 20.33 4.60 13.96
C PRO A 261 20.25 6.13 14.19
N PRO A 262 19.10 6.69 14.62
CA PRO A 262 18.89 8.13 14.84
C PRO A 262 19.26 8.63 16.26
N PRO A 263 19.52 9.95 16.45
CA PRO A 263 19.97 10.56 17.72
C PRO A 263 18.82 10.94 18.70
N PRO A 264 19.11 11.23 19.99
CA PRO A 264 18.09 11.34 21.04
C PRO A 264 17.40 12.73 21.12
N PRO A 265 16.20 12.82 21.74
CA PRO A 265 15.36 14.02 21.73
C PRO A 265 15.69 15.05 22.85
N PRO A 266 15.37 16.35 22.65
CA PRO A 266 15.55 17.42 23.65
C PRO A 266 14.42 17.50 24.69
N PRO A 267 14.63 18.21 25.83
CA PRO A 267 13.79 18.10 27.02
C PRO A 267 12.46 18.86 26.93
N VAL A 268 11.43 18.26 27.54
CA VAL A 268 10.04 18.74 27.61
C VAL A 268 9.89 19.85 28.65
N VAL A 269 9.25 20.97 28.26
CA VAL A 269 8.82 22.03 29.18
C VAL A 269 7.30 21.94 29.39
N ASN A 270 6.87 21.70 30.62
CA ASN A 270 5.46 21.69 31.02
C ASN A 270 4.90 23.11 31.10
N ARG A 271 3.72 23.35 30.50
CA ARG A 271 2.88 24.52 30.82
C ARG A 271 1.53 24.07 31.37
N THR A 272 1.17 24.73 32.46
CA THR A 272 0.03 24.50 33.35
C THR A 272 -1.33 24.78 32.71
N ALA A 273 -2.32 24.03 33.19
CA ALA A 273 -3.73 24.06 32.85
C ALA A 273 -4.39 25.43 33.12
N ARG A 274 -5.40 25.78 32.31
CA ARG A 274 -6.33 26.88 32.57
C ARG A 274 -7.76 26.37 32.68
N ASN A 275 -8.47 27.00 33.62
CA ASN A 275 -9.77 26.65 34.20
C ASN A 275 -10.91 26.39 33.22
N THR A 276 -11.72 25.41 33.63
CA THR A 276 -12.98 24.93 33.05
C THR A 276 -14.16 25.85 33.39
N THR A 277 -14.90 26.25 32.36
CA THR A 277 -16.33 26.58 32.48
C THR A 277 -17.14 25.40 31.95
N THR A 278 -18.16 25.03 32.72
CA THR A 278 -19.14 23.94 32.55
C THR A 278 -19.48 23.60 31.09
N ARG A 279 -18.86 22.55 30.54
CA ARG A 279 -19.35 21.85 29.35
C ARG A 279 -20.11 20.60 29.83
N ASN A 280 -21.24 20.31 29.19
CA ASN A 280 -21.97 19.06 29.42
C ASN A 280 -21.02 17.87 29.28
N PRO A 281 -21.16 16.82 30.11
CA PRO A 281 -20.34 15.63 29.95
C PRO A 281 -20.53 15.08 28.53
N PRO A 282 -19.45 14.64 27.86
CA PRO A 282 -19.56 14.06 26.54
C PRO A 282 -20.54 12.88 26.57
N PRO A 283 -21.31 12.64 25.50
CA PRO A 283 -22.11 11.42 25.38
C PRO A 283 -21.23 10.19 25.60
N ASP A 284 -21.80 9.14 26.19
CA ASP A 284 -21.08 7.87 26.41
C ASP A 284 -20.35 7.45 25.14
N ASN A 285 -19.07 7.09 25.27
CA ASN A 285 -18.15 6.72 24.19
C ASN A 285 -17.71 7.82 23.19
N MET A 286 -17.94 9.10 23.48
CA MET A 286 -17.34 10.22 22.73
C MET A 286 -16.29 10.98 23.54
N VAL A 287 -15.38 11.64 22.83
CA VAL A 287 -14.35 12.55 23.36
C VAL A 287 -14.73 13.98 22.96
N PHE A 288 -14.66 14.90 23.91
CA PHE A 288 -14.73 16.33 23.62
C PHE A 288 -13.42 16.80 22.98
N ILE A 289 -13.50 17.36 21.78
CA ILE A 289 -12.36 17.86 21.02
C ILE A 289 -12.40 19.40 21.03
N PRO A 290 -11.47 20.07 21.73
CA PRO A 290 -11.39 21.53 21.68
C PRO A 290 -11.00 21.96 20.28
N GLY A 291 -11.81 22.82 19.67
CA GLY A 291 -11.54 23.43 18.39
C GLY A 291 -10.26 24.27 18.41
N GLY A 292 -9.69 24.49 17.23
CA GLY A 292 -8.41 25.16 17.09
C GLY A 292 -8.00 25.30 15.64
N THR A 293 -6.88 25.98 15.43
CA THR A 293 -6.27 26.16 14.11
C THR A 293 -5.08 25.23 13.97
N PHE A 294 -4.99 24.51 12.85
CA PHE A 294 -3.90 23.59 12.55
C PHE A 294 -3.48 23.67 11.08
N GLN A 295 -2.33 23.07 10.78
CA GLN A 295 -1.87 22.88 9.40
C GLN A 295 -2.41 21.54 8.88
N MET A 296 -3.34 21.60 7.94
CA MET A 296 -3.97 20.44 7.30
C MET A 296 -3.20 20.05 6.03
N GLY A 297 -2.96 18.76 5.87
CA GLY A 297 -2.23 18.16 4.75
C GLY A 297 -0.82 17.68 5.10
N ASP A 298 0.01 17.49 4.08
CA ASP A 298 1.34 16.90 4.24
C ASP A 298 2.34 17.84 4.95
N GLN A 299 2.65 17.52 6.21
CA GLN A 299 3.63 18.22 7.04
C GLN A 299 5.04 17.59 7.02
N PHE A 300 5.21 16.46 6.34
CA PHE A 300 6.42 15.63 6.38
C PHE A 300 7.11 15.54 5.02
N GLY A 301 6.49 16.03 3.94
CA GLY A 301 7.06 16.08 2.59
C GLY A 301 7.03 14.73 1.88
N ASP A 302 6.20 13.80 2.36
CA ASP A 302 6.06 12.44 1.86
C ASP A 302 4.63 12.10 1.40
N GLY A 303 3.78 13.12 1.29
CA GLY A 303 2.41 13.00 0.81
C GLY A 303 2.27 13.17 -0.71
N ASP A 304 1.18 12.62 -1.22
CA ASP A 304 0.77 12.74 -2.61
C ASP A 304 0.29 14.17 -2.94
N GLU A 305 0.04 14.44 -4.22
CA GLU A 305 -0.33 15.79 -4.69
C GLU A 305 -1.68 16.27 -4.15
N ASP A 306 -2.59 15.36 -3.82
CA ASP A 306 -3.91 15.69 -3.26
C ASP A 306 -3.90 15.94 -1.75
N GLU A 307 -2.76 15.68 -1.10
CA GLU A 307 -2.45 16.07 0.28
C GLU A 307 -1.83 17.48 0.38
N LYS A 308 -1.66 18.15 -0.77
CA LYS A 308 -1.03 19.46 -0.92
C LYS A 308 -2.02 20.48 -1.53
N PRO A 309 -1.79 21.79 -1.30
CA PRO A 309 -0.79 22.36 -0.41
C PRO A 309 -1.13 22.17 1.07
N LEU A 310 -0.10 22.18 1.91
CA LEU A 310 -0.28 22.38 3.35
C LEU A 310 -0.96 23.73 3.57
N HIS A 311 -2.06 23.75 4.34
CA HIS A 311 -2.86 24.96 4.51
C HIS A 311 -3.45 25.08 5.93
N SER A 312 -3.75 26.31 6.35
CA SER A 312 -4.27 26.61 7.68
C SER A 312 -5.78 26.42 7.74
N VAL A 313 -6.26 25.60 8.69
CA VAL A 313 -7.69 25.32 8.89
C VAL A 313 -8.04 25.51 10.37
N THR A 314 -9.18 26.16 10.62
CA THR A 314 -9.77 26.31 11.96
C THR A 314 -11.02 25.45 12.07
N VAL A 315 -11.04 24.51 13.02
CA VAL A 315 -12.23 23.73 13.37
C VAL A 315 -12.84 24.23 14.68
N SER A 316 -14.16 24.16 14.79
CA SER A 316 -14.88 24.53 16.02
C SER A 316 -14.85 23.38 17.02
N ASP A 317 -15.30 23.61 18.25
CA ASP A 317 -15.46 22.54 19.23
C ASP A 317 -16.45 21.47 18.71
N PHE A 318 -16.13 20.19 18.91
CA PHE A 318 -16.98 19.07 18.53
C PHE A 318 -16.73 17.86 19.44
N TYR A 319 -17.58 16.86 19.33
CA TYR A 319 -17.35 15.53 19.89
C TYR A 319 -17.02 14.55 18.79
N LEU A 320 -16.12 13.60 19.06
CA LEU A 320 -15.80 12.48 18.16
C LEU A 320 -15.85 11.17 18.94
N SER A 321 -16.35 10.08 18.35
CA SER A 321 -16.35 8.77 18.99
C SER A 321 -14.92 8.29 19.26
N LYS A 322 -14.74 7.65 20.41
CA LYS A 322 -13.43 7.14 20.86
C LYS A 322 -12.78 6.19 19.85
N THR A 323 -13.60 5.40 19.16
CA THR A 323 -13.20 4.39 18.18
C THR A 323 -14.11 4.43 16.96
N GLU A 324 -13.85 3.58 15.96
CA GLU A 324 -14.82 3.29 14.89
C GLU A 324 -16.09 2.62 15.45
N LEU A 325 -17.15 2.68 14.66
CA LEU A 325 -18.41 2.01 14.98
C LEU A 325 -18.27 0.49 14.85
N THR A 326 -18.81 -0.24 15.80
CA THR A 326 -18.69 -1.71 15.88
C THR A 326 -19.79 -2.46 15.10
N ASN A 327 -19.54 -3.73 14.79
CA ASN A 327 -20.56 -4.62 14.24
C ASN A 327 -21.76 -4.80 15.18
N ARG A 328 -21.53 -4.81 16.50
CA ARG A 328 -22.58 -4.84 17.52
C ARG A 328 -23.57 -3.68 17.34
N GLU A 329 -23.05 -2.46 17.32
CA GLU A 329 -23.87 -1.25 17.22
C GLU A 329 -24.60 -1.18 15.88
N TYR A 330 -23.95 -1.54 14.79
CA TYR A 330 -24.55 -1.47 13.47
C TYR A 330 -25.60 -2.59 13.23
N ALA A 331 -25.44 -3.76 13.85
CA ALA A 331 -26.46 -4.82 13.79
C ALA A 331 -27.77 -4.42 14.50
N GLU A 332 -27.70 -3.64 15.59
CA GLU A 332 -28.90 -3.06 16.22
C GLU A 332 -29.66 -2.15 15.26
N PHE A 333 -28.93 -1.28 14.56
CA PHE A 333 -29.50 -0.40 13.54
C PHE A 333 -30.19 -1.19 12.42
N LEU A 334 -29.49 -2.18 11.86
CA LEU A 334 -30.06 -3.01 10.80
C LEU A 334 -31.28 -3.79 11.29
N SER A 335 -31.29 -4.28 12.52
CA SER A 335 -32.45 -4.98 13.10
C SER A 335 -33.64 -4.03 13.33
N ALA A 336 -33.38 -2.77 13.66
CA ALA A 336 -34.42 -1.77 13.87
C ALA A 336 -35.09 -1.34 12.56
N LEU A 337 -34.33 -1.14 11.49
CA LEU A 337 -34.83 -0.51 10.26
C LEU A 337 -34.86 -1.42 9.03
N GLY A 338 -34.22 -2.58 9.09
CA GLY A 338 -33.89 -3.41 7.93
C GLY A 338 -32.67 -2.89 7.18
N ASN A 339 -31.99 -3.75 6.42
CA ASN A 339 -30.99 -3.32 5.44
C ASN A 339 -31.71 -2.75 4.21
N ARG A 340 -31.68 -1.43 4.04
CA ARG A 340 -32.41 -0.75 2.95
C ARG A 340 -31.48 -0.39 1.81
N GLU A 341 -32.08 -0.18 0.64
CA GLU A 341 -31.38 0.28 -0.55
C GLU A 341 -31.38 1.81 -0.63
N GLN A 342 -30.23 2.40 -0.92
CA GLN A 342 -30.07 3.81 -1.23
C GLN A 342 -28.90 4.02 -2.19
N GLY A 343 -29.09 4.86 -3.22
CA GLY A 343 -28.04 5.12 -4.20
C GLY A 343 -27.68 3.90 -5.05
N GLY A 344 -28.66 3.04 -5.34
CA GLY A 344 -28.49 1.82 -6.14
C GLY A 344 -27.76 0.70 -5.40
N THR A 345 -27.77 0.73 -4.07
CA THR A 345 -27.04 -0.25 -3.28
C THR A 345 -27.59 -0.41 -1.86
N GLN A 346 -27.40 -1.57 -1.25
CA GLN A 346 -27.78 -1.81 0.14
C GLN A 346 -26.87 -1.04 1.10
N TRP A 347 -27.40 -0.62 2.26
CA TRP A 347 -26.60 0.02 3.29
C TRP A 347 -25.41 -0.84 3.73
N TYR A 348 -25.59 -2.17 3.76
CA TYR A 348 -24.60 -3.17 4.20
C TYR A 348 -24.54 -4.40 3.29
N GLU A 349 -23.36 -5.01 3.12
CA GLU A 349 -23.20 -6.29 2.40
C GLU A 349 -23.20 -7.47 3.38
N ILE A 350 -24.28 -8.24 3.42
CA ILE A 350 -24.41 -9.41 4.32
C ILE A 350 -23.68 -10.65 3.78
N GLY A 351 -23.51 -10.76 2.45
CA GLY A 351 -22.99 -11.96 1.79
C GLY A 351 -21.46 -12.03 1.70
N SER A 352 -20.75 -10.96 2.06
CA SER A 352 -19.29 -10.94 1.98
C SER A 352 -18.67 -11.87 3.02
N LYS A 353 -17.59 -12.56 2.65
CA LYS A 353 -16.77 -13.34 3.58
C LYS A 353 -16.24 -12.50 4.76
N ASP A 354 -16.16 -11.19 4.56
CA ASP A 354 -15.59 -10.24 5.49
C ASP A 354 -16.65 -9.43 6.24
N ALA A 355 -17.93 -9.67 5.96
CA ALA A 355 -19.04 -9.07 6.69
C ALA A 355 -19.02 -9.55 8.16
N GLY A 356 -19.02 -8.61 9.10
CA GLY A 356 -19.12 -8.88 10.53
C GLY A 356 -20.56 -9.13 11.03
N ILE A 357 -21.57 -8.94 10.18
CA ILE A 357 -22.99 -9.09 10.53
C ILE A 357 -23.63 -10.11 9.59
N THR A 358 -24.48 -10.97 10.13
CA THR A 358 -25.29 -11.94 9.37
C THR A 358 -26.77 -11.79 9.72
N GLY A 359 -27.64 -12.38 8.91
CA GLY A 359 -29.08 -12.32 9.10
C GLY A 359 -29.83 -11.71 7.91
N SER A 360 -31.15 -11.66 8.03
CA SER A 360 -32.04 -11.15 6.98
C SER A 360 -33.33 -10.62 7.58
N GLY A 361 -34.12 -9.89 6.78
CA GLY A 361 -35.33 -9.23 7.25
C GLY A 361 -35.00 -8.17 8.30
N ASN A 362 -35.50 -8.34 9.53
CA ASN A 362 -35.21 -7.46 10.67
C ASN A 362 -34.47 -8.20 11.81
N SER A 363 -33.80 -9.31 11.49
CA SER A 363 -33.05 -10.11 12.47
C SER A 363 -31.58 -10.16 12.06
N TYR A 364 -30.84 -9.09 12.36
CA TYR A 364 -29.40 -9.01 12.10
C TYR A 364 -28.61 -9.19 13.40
N VAL A 365 -27.62 -10.08 13.35
CA VAL A 365 -26.78 -10.40 14.50
C VAL A 365 -25.30 -10.28 14.11
N PRO A 366 -24.46 -9.69 14.97
CA PRO A 366 -23.02 -9.69 14.74
C PRO A 366 -22.50 -11.13 14.86
N LYS A 367 -21.49 -11.46 14.04
CA LYS A 367 -20.74 -12.71 14.19
C LYS A 367 -19.97 -12.67 15.51
N ALA A 368 -19.99 -13.76 16.27
CA ALA A 368 -19.51 -13.81 17.65
C ALA A 368 -18.05 -13.37 17.80
N GLU A 369 -17.22 -13.67 16.80
CA GLU A 369 -15.80 -13.36 16.74
C GLU A 369 -15.50 -11.93 16.24
N LEU A 370 -16.50 -11.21 15.73
CA LEU A 370 -16.36 -9.86 15.16
C LEU A 370 -17.26 -8.81 15.85
N VAL A 371 -17.88 -9.16 16.99
CA VAL A 371 -18.87 -8.32 17.67
C VAL A 371 -18.32 -6.91 17.95
N ASP A 372 -17.10 -6.84 18.50
CA ASP A 372 -16.45 -5.59 18.88
C ASP A 372 -15.41 -5.12 17.84
N HIS A 373 -15.37 -5.74 16.66
CA HIS A 373 -14.59 -5.27 15.52
C HIS A 373 -15.33 -4.12 14.81
N PRO A 374 -14.61 -3.25 14.08
CA PRO A 374 -15.23 -2.20 13.30
C PRO A 374 -16.19 -2.80 12.26
N VAL A 375 -17.30 -2.11 12.05
CA VAL A 375 -18.19 -2.43 10.94
C VAL A 375 -17.49 -2.09 9.62
N VAL A 376 -17.32 -3.11 8.78
CA VAL A 376 -16.85 -2.98 7.39
C VAL A 376 -17.96 -3.39 6.45
N GLU A 377 -17.77 -3.28 5.14
CA GLU A 377 -18.82 -3.58 4.16
C GLU A 377 -20.05 -2.67 4.33
N VAL A 378 -19.81 -1.42 4.72
CA VAL A 378 -20.83 -0.39 4.90
C VAL A 378 -20.65 0.73 3.88
N SER A 379 -21.74 1.14 3.24
CA SER A 379 -21.73 2.25 2.29
C SER A 379 -21.80 3.59 3.03
N TRP A 380 -21.42 4.67 2.35
CA TRP A 380 -21.55 6.02 2.91
C TRP A 380 -23.01 6.35 3.27
N TYR A 381 -23.97 5.88 2.46
CA TYR A 381 -25.40 6.04 2.75
C TYR A 381 -25.83 5.27 4.01
N GLY A 382 -25.30 4.06 4.22
CA GLY A 382 -25.53 3.30 5.45
C GLY A 382 -24.99 4.01 6.69
N ALA A 383 -23.80 4.59 6.61
CA ALA A 383 -23.21 5.38 7.68
C ALA A 383 -24.03 6.64 8.02
N VAL A 384 -24.53 7.36 7.00
CA VAL A 384 -25.45 8.50 7.16
C VAL A 384 -26.77 8.10 7.80
N ALA A 385 -27.36 6.99 7.33
CA ALA A 385 -28.63 6.48 7.86
C ALA A 385 -28.48 6.08 9.34
N TYR A 386 -27.36 5.44 9.70
CA TYR A 386 -27.03 5.12 11.08
C TYR A 386 -26.95 6.38 11.96
N CYS A 387 -26.26 7.44 11.49
CA CYS A 387 -26.15 8.70 12.22
C CYS A 387 -27.53 9.32 12.53
N ASN A 388 -28.43 9.35 11.53
CA ASN A 388 -29.79 9.85 11.72
C ASN A 388 -30.58 8.98 12.69
N TRP A 389 -30.57 7.66 12.52
CA TRP A 389 -31.27 6.72 13.39
C TRP A 389 -30.83 6.86 14.85
N LEU A 390 -29.52 6.95 15.10
CA LEU A 390 -29.01 7.11 16.46
C LEU A 390 -29.41 8.46 17.05
N SER A 391 -29.45 9.51 16.23
CA SER A 391 -29.94 10.84 16.64
C SER A 391 -31.39 10.77 17.11
N GLU A 392 -32.28 10.17 16.31
CA GLU A 392 -33.69 10.01 16.64
C GLU A 392 -33.89 9.15 17.88
N ARG A 393 -33.13 8.04 17.99
CA ARG A 393 -33.16 7.15 19.16
C ARG A 393 -32.79 7.88 20.45
N HIS A 394 -31.91 8.88 20.37
CA HIS A 394 -31.48 9.70 21.52
C HIS A 394 -32.27 11.01 21.65
N GLY A 395 -33.34 11.21 20.87
CA GLY A 395 -34.16 12.43 20.91
C GLY A 395 -33.45 13.69 20.41
N LEU A 396 -32.39 13.53 19.63
CA LEU A 396 -31.59 14.62 19.05
C LEU A 396 -32.09 14.94 17.64
N LYS A 397 -31.85 16.18 17.19
CA LYS A 397 -32.20 16.60 15.83
C LYS A 397 -31.25 15.89 14.84
N PRO A 398 -31.76 15.13 13.85
CA PRO A 398 -30.90 14.47 12.87
C PRO A 398 -30.08 15.46 12.05
N ALA A 399 -28.82 15.11 11.78
CA ALA A 399 -27.91 15.97 11.03
C ALA A 399 -28.14 15.94 9.52
N TYR A 400 -28.92 15.00 9.00
CA TYR A 400 -29.12 14.83 7.56
C TYR A 400 -30.60 14.80 7.17
N ARG A 401 -30.93 15.53 6.09
CA ARG A 401 -32.18 15.36 5.34
C ARG A 401 -31.91 14.50 4.12
N VAL A 402 -32.69 13.43 3.96
CA VAL A 402 -32.51 12.45 2.88
C VAL A 402 -33.70 12.51 1.93
N SER A 403 -33.43 12.62 0.63
CA SER A 403 -34.42 12.56 -0.45
C SER A 403 -33.85 11.72 -1.59
N GLY A 404 -34.26 10.45 -1.67
CA GLY A 404 -33.64 9.47 -2.58
C GLY A 404 -32.15 9.30 -2.27
N SER A 405 -31.30 9.44 -3.28
CA SER A 405 -29.83 9.44 -3.12
C SER A 405 -29.25 10.79 -2.66
N THR A 406 -30.06 11.84 -2.60
CA THR A 406 -29.58 13.16 -2.18
C THR A 406 -29.60 13.27 -0.66
N VAL A 407 -28.46 13.61 -0.07
CA VAL A 407 -28.29 13.82 1.37
C VAL A 407 -27.85 15.26 1.59
N THR A 408 -28.64 16.02 2.35
CA THR A 408 -28.37 17.44 2.67
C THR A 408 -28.11 17.58 4.17
N PRO A 409 -26.97 18.17 4.58
CA PRO A 409 -26.65 18.31 5.99
C PRO A 409 -27.38 19.52 6.61
N ASP A 410 -27.79 19.38 7.87
CA ASP A 410 -28.13 20.46 8.78
C ASP A 410 -27.02 20.60 9.82
N TRP A 411 -26.09 21.52 9.56
CA TRP A 411 -24.92 21.73 10.42
C TRP A 411 -25.23 22.36 11.77
N THR A 412 -26.48 22.78 11.99
CA THR A 412 -26.95 23.32 13.27
C THR A 412 -27.56 22.23 14.14
N ALA A 413 -27.75 21.02 13.60
CA ALA A 413 -28.28 19.89 14.34
C ALA A 413 -27.34 19.48 15.48
N ASP A 414 -27.94 19.05 16.57
CA ASP A 414 -27.25 18.51 17.72
C ASP A 414 -27.18 16.98 17.70
N GLY A 415 -27.61 16.33 16.61
CA GLY A 415 -27.49 14.89 16.41
C GLY A 415 -26.12 14.42 15.94
N TYR A 416 -26.00 13.10 15.78
CA TYR A 416 -24.82 12.44 15.27
C TYR A 416 -24.67 12.66 13.76
N ARG A 417 -23.42 12.67 13.31
CA ARG A 417 -23.01 12.86 11.92
C ARG A 417 -21.68 12.19 11.66
N LEU A 418 -21.29 12.05 10.40
CA LEU A 418 -19.90 11.82 10.02
C LEU A 418 -19.05 13.06 10.33
N PRO A 419 -17.77 12.89 10.69
CA PRO A 419 -16.84 14.01 10.78
C PRO A 419 -16.65 14.66 9.41
N THR A 420 -16.35 15.96 9.38
CA THR A 420 -15.70 16.51 8.19
C THR A 420 -14.27 15.98 8.10
N GLU A 421 -13.69 15.98 6.91
CA GLU A 421 -12.31 15.56 6.72
C GLU A 421 -11.33 16.38 7.59
N ALA A 422 -11.57 17.68 7.71
CA ALA A 422 -10.74 18.55 8.55
C ALA A 422 -10.88 18.26 10.04
N GLU A 423 -12.11 17.97 10.51
CA GLU A 423 -12.32 17.53 11.90
C GLU A 423 -11.60 16.20 12.16
N TRP A 424 -11.67 15.26 11.22
CA TRP A 424 -11.00 13.98 11.31
C TRP A 424 -9.48 14.15 11.41
N GLU A 425 -8.84 14.90 10.50
CA GLU A 425 -7.38 15.08 10.53
C GLU A 425 -6.93 15.85 11.78
N TYR A 426 -7.66 16.90 12.17
CA TYR A 426 -7.37 17.66 13.39
C TYR A 426 -7.39 16.75 14.64
N ALA A 427 -8.39 15.88 14.74
CA ALA A 427 -8.52 14.93 15.83
C ALA A 427 -7.45 13.84 15.78
N ALA A 428 -7.14 13.30 14.60
CA ALA A 428 -6.09 12.30 14.38
C ALA A 428 -4.73 12.83 14.85
N ARG A 429 -4.45 14.10 14.54
CA ARG A 429 -3.29 14.89 14.95
C ARG A 429 -3.31 15.35 16.40
N SER A 430 -4.07 14.70 17.29
CA SER A 430 -4.09 15.08 18.71
C SER A 430 -4.37 16.56 18.97
N ALA A 431 -5.38 17.12 18.28
CA ALA A 431 -5.71 18.55 18.23
C ALA A 431 -4.71 19.37 17.39
N GLY A 432 -4.41 18.88 16.19
CA GLY A 432 -3.63 19.62 15.18
C GLY A 432 -2.11 19.62 15.35
N LYS A 433 -1.56 18.78 16.22
CA LYS A 433 -0.11 18.58 16.37
C LYS A 433 0.52 18.02 15.09
N ARG A 434 1.82 18.24 14.95
CA ARG A 434 2.64 17.65 13.89
C ARG A 434 2.93 16.18 14.17
N GLU A 435 1.93 15.33 13.98
CA GLU A 435 2.01 13.88 14.12
C GLU A 435 1.89 13.20 12.74
N LYS A 436 2.76 12.24 12.42
CA LYS A 436 2.71 11.53 11.13
C LYS A 436 1.60 10.48 11.11
N TRP A 437 1.47 9.74 12.21
CA TRP A 437 0.37 8.83 12.54
C TRP A 437 -0.30 9.29 13.82
N ALA A 438 -1.52 8.83 14.08
CA ALA A 438 -2.22 9.28 15.27
C ALA A 438 -1.48 8.85 16.55
N GLY A 439 -0.98 9.82 17.32
CA GLY A 439 -0.26 9.57 18.57
C GLY A 439 1.25 9.29 18.43
N THR A 440 1.80 9.12 17.22
CA THR A 440 3.25 8.97 17.03
C THR A 440 3.73 9.46 15.66
N SER A 441 5.00 9.86 15.59
CA SER A 441 5.71 10.05 14.30
C SER A 441 6.86 9.06 14.11
N SER A 442 7.00 8.11 15.03
CA SER A 442 7.97 7.03 14.97
C SER A 442 7.30 5.80 14.38
N GLU A 443 7.74 5.38 13.19
CA GLU A 443 7.22 4.17 12.56
C GLU A 443 7.48 2.92 13.43
N GLY A 444 8.58 2.90 14.19
CA GLY A 444 8.90 1.82 15.14
C GLY A 444 7.95 1.73 16.34
N GLU A 445 7.13 2.74 16.60
CA GLU A 445 6.08 2.70 17.60
C GLU A 445 4.68 2.52 16.99
N LEU A 446 4.57 2.58 15.66
CA LEU A 446 3.28 2.68 14.97
C LEU A 446 2.34 1.53 15.30
N THR A 447 2.83 0.29 15.35
CA THR A 447 2.00 -0.89 15.64
C THR A 447 1.45 -0.91 17.07
N GLN A 448 1.96 -0.04 17.96
CA GLN A 448 1.35 0.17 19.26
C GLN A 448 0.10 1.05 19.18
N PHE A 449 -0.08 1.82 18.11
CA PHE A 449 -1.18 2.78 17.90
C PHE A 449 -2.11 2.39 16.75
N ALA A 450 -1.64 1.58 15.79
CA ALA A 450 -2.30 1.33 14.53
C ALA A 450 -2.23 -0.14 14.12
N ASN A 451 -3.38 -0.71 13.73
CA ASN A 451 -3.48 -2.01 13.10
C ASN A 451 -3.26 -1.85 11.59
N ILE A 452 -2.18 -2.39 11.04
CA ILE A 452 -1.75 -2.10 9.66
C ILE A 452 -1.39 -3.39 8.93
N SER A 453 -1.05 -3.30 7.64
CA SER A 453 -0.64 -4.48 6.87
C SER A 453 0.48 -5.24 7.57
N GLY A 454 0.22 -6.50 7.90
CA GLY A 454 1.14 -7.34 8.66
C GLY A 454 0.40 -7.95 9.85
N GLU A 455 1.16 -8.42 10.83
CA GLU A 455 0.63 -8.95 12.09
C GLU A 455 1.45 -8.43 13.29
N ALA A 456 2.27 -7.40 13.09
CA ALA A 456 3.16 -6.87 14.12
C ALA A 456 2.42 -6.12 15.25
N ASP A 457 1.21 -5.65 14.97
CA ASP A 457 0.23 -5.13 15.94
C ASP A 457 -0.59 -6.24 16.63
N GLY A 458 -0.43 -7.50 16.20
CA GLY A 458 -1.12 -8.67 16.75
C GLY A 458 -2.39 -9.08 16.00
N TYR A 459 -2.78 -8.38 14.92
CA TYR A 459 -4.02 -8.65 14.20
C TYR A 459 -3.78 -8.86 12.70
N ALA A 460 -4.16 -10.03 12.19
CA ALA A 460 -4.05 -10.36 10.75
C ALA A 460 -5.14 -9.71 9.88
N ARG A 461 -6.15 -9.13 10.53
CA ARG A 461 -7.36 -8.55 9.95
C ARG A 461 -7.76 -7.34 10.80
N THR A 462 -8.99 -6.86 10.67
CA THR A 462 -9.52 -5.88 11.63
C THR A 462 -9.28 -6.34 13.06
N ALA A 463 -8.97 -5.40 13.94
CA ALA A 463 -8.84 -5.63 15.38
C ALA A 463 -10.17 -5.27 16.05
N PRO A 464 -10.47 -5.81 17.24
CA PRO A 464 -11.46 -5.20 18.11
C PRO A 464 -11.09 -3.72 18.33
N VAL A 465 -12.09 -2.85 18.31
CA VAL A 465 -11.85 -1.42 18.38
C VAL A 465 -11.20 -1.02 19.71
N GLY A 466 -10.28 -0.06 19.67
CA GLY A 466 -9.65 0.54 20.85
C GLY A 466 -8.67 -0.37 21.59
N MET A 467 -8.20 -1.46 20.97
CA MET A 467 -7.24 -2.37 21.61
C MET A 467 -5.79 -1.87 21.57
N LEU A 468 -5.47 -0.99 20.61
CA LEU A 468 -4.17 -0.33 20.50
C LEU A 468 -4.18 1.02 21.23
N ARG A 469 -3.00 1.60 21.46
CA ARG A 469 -2.84 2.86 22.16
C ARG A 469 -3.58 3.98 21.42
N ALA A 470 -4.35 4.75 22.17
CA ALA A 470 -4.98 5.95 21.67
C ALA A 470 -3.98 7.10 21.48
N ASN A 471 -4.34 8.07 20.64
CA ASN A 471 -3.60 9.33 20.53
C ASN A 471 -3.77 10.20 21.80
N ASN A 472 -3.18 11.39 21.82
CA ASN A 472 -3.18 12.24 23.02
C ASN A 472 -4.56 12.82 23.40
N LEU A 473 -5.60 12.57 22.61
CA LEU A 473 -6.99 12.90 22.94
C LEU A 473 -7.78 11.70 23.46
N GLY A 474 -7.19 10.51 23.49
CA GLY A 474 -7.91 9.28 23.85
C GLY A 474 -8.75 8.70 22.70
N LEU A 475 -8.41 9.03 21.45
CA LEU A 475 -9.00 8.43 20.26
C LEU A 475 -8.13 7.25 19.79
N GLY A 476 -8.73 6.06 19.72
CA GLY A 476 -8.11 4.85 19.17
C GLY A 476 -8.31 4.73 17.66
N ASP A 477 -7.43 3.96 17.02
CA ASP A 477 -7.55 3.49 15.64
C ASP A 477 -7.66 4.60 14.58
N MET A 478 -7.22 5.82 14.90
CA MET A 478 -7.17 6.95 13.96
C MET A 478 -6.08 6.78 12.88
N SER A 479 -5.27 5.73 12.98
CA SER A 479 -4.36 5.23 11.95
C SER A 479 -4.51 3.71 11.90
N GLY A 480 -4.77 3.12 10.73
CA GLY A 480 -4.95 1.68 10.57
C GLY A 480 -6.39 1.20 10.84
N ASN A 481 -6.52 -0.08 11.16
CA ASN A 481 -7.74 -0.86 11.36
C ASN A 481 -8.70 -0.79 10.16
N VAL A 482 -9.49 0.26 10.00
CA VAL A 482 -10.30 0.49 8.79
C VAL A 482 -10.26 1.94 8.33
N TRP A 483 -10.40 2.14 7.02
CA TRP A 483 -10.66 3.45 6.44
C TRP A 483 -11.99 3.97 6.96
N GLU A 484 -12.10 5.28 7.14
CA GLU A 484 -13.31 5.86 7.74
C GLU A 484 -13.97 6.87 6.84
N TRP A 485 -15.27 6.66 6.58
CA TRP A 485 -16.09 7.62 5.86
C TRP A 485 -16.11 9.00 6.53
N CYS A 486 -15.79 10.02 5.74
CA CYS A 486 -16.00 11.42 6.08
C CYS A 486 -17.23 11.98 5.35
N TRP A 487 -17.71 13.14 5.79
CA TRP A 487 -18.79 13.86 5.11
C TRP A 487 -18.38 14.30 3.69
N ASP A 488 -17.17 14.79 3.53
CA ASP A 488 -16.72 15.60 2.40
C ASP A 488 -16.80 14.85 1.06
N TRP A 489 -17.17 15.57 0.00
CA TRP A 489 -16.84 15.14 -1.35
C TRP A 489 -15.32 15.22 -1.53
N TYR A 490 -14.73 14.25 -2.21
CA TYR A 490 -13.32 14.26 -2.56
C TYR A 490 -13.09 15.18 -3.75
N GLY A 491 -12.05 16.01 -3.64
CA GLY A 491 -11.53 16.83 -4.72
C GLY A 491 -10.01 16.85 -4.64
N VAL A 492 -9.36 16.45 -5.73
CA VAL A 492 -7.89 16.34 -5.84
C VAL A 492 -7.20 17.68 -5.58
N ASP A 493 -7.82 18.79 -5.95
CA ASP A 493 -7.29 20.15 -5.81
C ASP A 493 -7.97 20.95 -4.68
N TYR A 494 -8.74 20.29 -3.82
CA TYR A 494 -9.58 20.98 -2.82
C TYR A 494 -8.76 21.75 -1.80
N TYR A 495 -7.60 21.26 -1.39
CA TYR A 495 -6.76 21.92 -0.38
C TYR A 495 -6.34 23.33 -0.82
N GLY A 496 -6.06 23.54 -2.11
CA GLY A 496 -5.74 24.87 -2.66
C GLY A 496 -6.92 25.84 -2.70
N LYS A 497 -8.14 25.35 -2.48
CA LYS A 497 -9.41 26.11 -2.52
C LYS A 497 -10.17 26.07 -1.19
N SER A 498 -9.61 25.42 -0.17
CA SER A 498 -10.27 25.13 1.09
C SER A 498 -10.53 26.43 1.87
N PRO A 499 -11.75 26.65 2.38
CA PRO A 499 -12.01 27.78 3.27
C PRO A 499 -11.32 27.57 4.63
N GLY A 500 -10.77 28.64 5.20
CA GLY A 500 -9.96 28.54 6.43
C GLY A 500 -10.72 28.22 7.72
N ARG A 501 -12.06 28.15 7.72
CA ARG A 501 -12.87 27.83 8.91
C ARG A 501 -13.95 26.81 8.59
N ASN A 502 -13.97 25.71 9.35
CA ASN A 502 -14.91 24.60 9.25
C ASN A 502 -15.17 24.15 7.79
N PRO A 503 -14.13 23.77 7.02
CA PRO A 503 -14.31 23.27 5.66
C PRO A 503 -15.13 21.97 5.67
N LYS A 504 -15.91 21.79 4.61
CA LYS A 504 -16.91 20.72 4.44
C LYS A 504 -16.82 20.06 3.06
N GLY A 505 -15.68 20.22 2.41
CA GLY A 505 -15.41 19.71 1.08
C GLY A 505 -15.97 20.61 -0.03
N PRO A 506 -15.78 20.21 -1.29
CA PRO A 506 -16.51 20.75 -2.42
C PRO A 506 -18.03 20.60 -2.25
N LYS A 507 -18.80 21.52 -2.84
CA LYS A 507 -20.27 21.48 -2.80
C LYS A 507 -20.86 20.29 -3.56
N VAL A 508 -20.15 19.81 -4.58
CA VAL A 508 -20.57 18.71 -5.47
C VAL A 508 -19.38 17.78 -5.71
N GLY A 509 -19.66 16.51 -5.95
CA GLY A 509 -18.65 15.51 -6.26
C GLY A 509 -19.27 14.14 -6.56
N SER A 510 -18.43 13.20 -6.96
CA SER A 510 -18.81 11.81 -7.27
C SER A 510 -18.25 10.78 -6.28
N LEU A 511 -17.20 11.14 -5.54
CA LEU A 511 -16.47 10.26 -4.62
C LEU A 511 -16.41 10.94 -3.25
N ARG A 512 -16.63 10.19 -2.18
CA ARG A 512 -16.56 10.68 -0.79
C ARG A 512 -15.17 10.39 -0.23
N VAL A 513 -14.70 11.28 0.64
CA VAL A 513 -13.41 11.11 1.33
C VAL A 513 -13.49 9.94 2.32
N ILE A 514 -12.42 9.14 2.37
CA ILE A 514 -12.14 8.23 3.48
C ILE A 514 -10.71 8.43 4.00
N ARG A 515 -10.52 8.22 5.30
CA ARG A 515 -9.27 8.57 6.02
C ARG A 515 -8.80 7.42 6.91
N GLY A 516 -7.52 7.43 7.30
CA GLY A 516 -6.99 6.58 8.38
C GLY A 516 -6.12 5.41 7.97
N GLY A 517 -6.23 4.87 6.77
CA GLY A 517 -5.59 3.59 6.44
C GLY A 517 -6.43 2.40 6.86
N SER A 518 -5.89 1.19 6.79
CA SER A 518 -6.58 -0.01 7.28
C SER A 518 -5.59 -1.12 7.65
N TRP A 519 -6.09 -2.20 8.23
CA TRP A 519 -5.36 -3.45 8.53
C TRP A 519 -4.66 -4.06 7.29
N TYR A 520 -5.01 -3.63 6.09
CA TYR A 520 -4.42 -4.10 4.83
C TYR A 520 -3.42 -3.11 4.22
N ARG A 521 -3.14 -1.99 4.89
CA ARG A 521 -2.36 -0.89 4.35
C ARG A 521 -1.05 -0.70 5.12
N ASN A 522 0.02 -0.44 4.38
CA ASN A 522 1.32 -0.13 4.95
C ASN A 522 1.29 1.21 5.71
N PRO A 523 2.28 1.47 6.59
CA PRO A 523 2.39 2.70 7.36
C PRO A 523 2.15 3.97 6.54
N GLN A 524 2.72 4.08 5.34
CA GLN A 524 2.57 5.25 4.47
C GLN A 524 1.10 5.64 4.21
N TYR A 525 0.21 4.65 4.01
CA TYR A 525 -1.20 4.90 3.74
C TYR A 525 -2.05 5.01 5.02
N CYS A 526 -1.42 4.92 6.18
CA CYS A 526 -2.06 5.11 7.48
C CYS A 526 -1.68 6.47 8.10
N ARG A 527 -0.88 7.29 7.39
CA ARG A 527 -0.53 8.64 7.82
C ARG A 527 -1.81 9.45 8.02
N VAL A 528 -1.82 10.31 9.03
CA VAL A 528 -3.00 11.15 9.30
C VAL A 528 -3.32 12.13 8.18
N ALA A 529 -2.35 12.41 7.30
CA ALA A 529 -2.51 13.24 6.11
C ALA A 529 -3.02 12.46 4.89
N ASP A 530 -2.88 11.12 4.87
CA ASP A 530 -3.22 10.29 3.71
C ASP A 530 -4.72 10.31 3.45
N ARG A 531 -5.11 10.64 2.23
CA ARG A 531 -6.51 10.79 1.80
C ARG A 531 -6.72 9.90 0.61
N ILE A 532 -7.76 9.09 0.69
CA ILE A 532 -8.29 8.42 -0.48
C ILE A 532 -9.79 8.68 -0.56
N ASN A 533 -10.42 8.05 -1.54
CA ASN A 533 -11.82 8.25 -1.81
C ASN A 533 -12.44 6.95 -2.30
N ASN A 534 -13.77 6.89 -2.18
CA ASN A 534 -14.58 5.83 -2.76
C ASN A 534 -15.92 6.42 -3.21
N GLY A 535 -16.59 5.73 -4.14
CA GLY A 535 -17.97 6.06 -4.49
C GLY A 535 -18.89 5.86 -3.28
N PRO A 536 -19.91 6.72 -3.06
CA PRO A 536 -20.77 6.63 -1.87
C PRO A 536 -21.58 5.32 -1.79
N SER A 537 -21.74 4.62 -2.91
CA SER A 537 -22.38 3.30 -3.00
C SER A 537 -21.39 2.13 -2.87
N GLN A 538 -20.08 2.37 -2.81
CA GLN A 538 -19.10 1.31 -2.65
C GLN A 538 -19.07 0.80 -1.21
N ARG A 539 -18.83 -0.49 -1.07
CA ARG A 539 -18.59 -1.21 0.18
C ARG A 539 -17.32 -2.04 -0.01
N ASN A 540 -16.51 -2.14 1.04
CA ASN A 540 -15.38 -3.05 1.05
C ASN A 540 -15.03 -3.46 2.47
N ASN A 541 -14.22 -4.51 2.58
CA ASN A 541 -13.76 -5.13 3.81
C ASN A 541 -12.69 -4.33 4.59
N THR A 542 -12.36 -3.12 4.14
CA THR A 542 -11.37 -2.24 4.76
C THR A 542 -11.93 -0.85 5.08
N ALA A 543 -13.22 -0.61 4.88
CA ALA A 543 -13.83 0.70 5.10
C ALA A 543 -15.03 0.62 6.04
N GLY A 544 -14.96 1.36 7.14
CA GLY A 544 -15.99 1.61 8.14
C GLY A 544 -16.20 3.12 8.36
N PHE A 545 -16.56 3.52 9.57
CA PHE A 545 -16.75 4.93 9.93
C PHE A 545 -16.77 5.14 11.44
N ARG A 546 -16.65 6.40 11.85
CA ARG A 546 -16.80 6.85 13.24
C ARG A 546 -17.74 8.05 13.32
N LEU A 547 -18.24 8.34 14.52
CA LEU A 547 -19.28 9.36 14.73
C LEU A 547 -18.69 10.68 15.21
N ALA A 548 -19.24 11.78 14.73
CA ALA A 548 -19.03 13.13 15.22
C ALA A 548 -20.35 13.76 15.67
N ARG A 549 -20.26 14.80 16.50
CA ARG A 549 -21.40 15.60 16.97
C ARG A 549 -20.94 17.03 17.28
N ASN A 550 -21.80 18.02 17.05
CA ASN A 550 -21.47 19.40 17.40
C ASN A 550 -21.40 19.60 18.93
N ALA A 551 -20.47 20.45 19.41
CA ALA A 551 -20.30 20.66 20.85
C ALA A 551 -21.29 21.64 21.50
N ASN A 552 -21.97 22.46 20.69
CA ASN A 552 -22.84 23.59 21.05
C ASN A 552 -22.24 24.65 21.98
#